data_AF-A0A4Y3WTJ4-F1
#
_entry.id   AF-A0A4Y3WTJ4-F1
#
_cell.length_a   1.000
_cell.length_b   1.000
_cell.length_c   1.000
_cell.angle_alpha   90.00
_cell.angle_beta   90.00
_cell.angle_gamma   90.00
#
_symmetry.space_group_name_H-M   'P 1'
#
loop_
_entity.id
_entity.type
_entity.pdbx_description
1 polymer ?
#
loop_
_entity_poly.entity_id
_entity_poly.type
_entity_poly.pdbx_seq_one_letter_code
_entity_poly.pdbx_strand_id
1 'polypeptide(L)'
;MALPAAATGPGRGWPVPVALTAVAFAVLVLLVVAAPATSGPDLDLAGNALLLHVVAASVWLAAEVRRPGGAPRPLAAGCWAVLALSGAAAAWVLGRPTGTAAGVPVLVDLVVVAALGLVTVRRWGGRGVRTGLLAGTLAATAGLLAVPPARPSTGPVDAAIGYPLPVAPTLPGLLATWRPDLLFGVVALVAVVLYAAGVRRLRRAGRPWPAARTAAWAAGWAVVVLATSSGVGVYGPAVFSSHMVAHMALNMIAPLALVLGAPVTLALRALVPADEGRPPGPHERLLALVDSRPARLLAHPGLAAVLFAGSYYLFYLTGLFETLIAEHWSRTALSAVVLVIGYQFCWVVVGADAAPRRLPHLGRLGVVFAVMPFHVVFAILLITRPTAVAAAHYAALGLPWSLDLLADQRLAGVLSLVLGELMLVTAQVVLLVQWHRHDQLAEFRADPADEDAAAHRDLLDTLRRSRTRPD
;
A
#
# COMPACT_ATOMS: atom_id res chain seq x y z
N MET A 1 -1.73 -34.08 33.20
CA MET A 1 -1.69 -32.72 33.75
C MET A 1 -2.43 -31.82 32.77
N ALA A 2 -3.67 -31.47 33.09
CA ALA A 2 -4.63 -30.87 32.17
C ALA A 2 -4.29 -29.40 31.88
N LEU A 3 -4.35 -29.03 30.59
CA LEU A 3 -4.25 -27.65 30.13
C LEU A 3 -5.45 -26.84 30.65
N PRO A 4 -5.27 -25.62 31.19
CA PRO A 4 -6.40 -24.82 31.62
C PRO A 4 -7.24 -24.42 30.40
N ALA A 5 -8.53 -24.68 30.48
CA ALA A 5 -9.53 -24.20 29.56
C ALA A 5 -9.41 -22.66 29.44
N ALA A 6 -9.18 -22.20 28.21
CA ALA A 6 -9.27 -20.79 27.88
C ALA A 6 -10.68 -20.30 28.22
N ALA A 7 -10.78 -19.47 29.26
CA ALA A 7 -11.99 -18.78 29.63
C ALA A 7 -12.44 -17.89 28.45
N THR A 8 -13.42 -18.38 27.68
CA THR A 8 -14.18 -17.60 26.71
C THR A 8 -15.08 -16.64 27.49
N GLY A 9 -14.51 -15.51 27.90
CA GLY A 9 -15.26 -14.39 28.46
C GLY A 9 -16.27 -13.80 27.45
N PRO A 10 -17.39 -13.22 27.94
CA PRO A 10 -18.52 -12.81 27.11
C PRO A 10 -18.19 -11.67 26.15
N GLY A 11 -18.88 -11.68 25.00
CA GLY A 11 -18.70 -10.81 23.84
C GLY A 11 -18.52 -9.33 24.17
N ARG A 12 -17.28 -8.87 24.03
CA ARG A 12 -16.89 -7.46 24.08
C ARG A 12 -17.48 -6.74 22.86
N GLY A 13 -18.25 -5.67 23.07
CA GLY A 13 -18.98 -4.84 22.08
C GLY A 13 -18.13 -4.13 21.01
N TRP A 14 -17.28 -4.87 20.31
CA TRP A 14 -16.31 -4.41 19.33
C TRP A 14 -16.80 -4.36 17.87
N PRO A 15 -17.86 -5.08 17.43
CA PRO A 15 -18.22 -5.03 16.01
C PRO A 15 -18.86 -3.70 15.62
N VAL A 16 -19.64 -3.08 16.50
CA VAL A 16 -20.42 -1.88 16.17
C VAL A 16 -19.53 -0.66 15.90
N PRO A 17 -18.58 -0.28 16.76
CA PRO A 17 -17.74 0.90 16.49
C PRO A 17 -16.83 0.70 15.27
N VAL A 18 -16.37 -0.53 15.03
CA VAL A 18 -15.55 -0.87 13.86
C VAL A 18 -16.38 -0.77 12.58
N ALA A 19 -17.58 -1.35 12.56
CA ALA A 19 -18.50 -1.29 11.43
C ALA A 19 -18.88 0.17 11.12
N LEU A 20 -19.21 0.97 12.14
CA LEU A 20 -19.52 2.39 11.95
C LEU A 20 -18.34 3.17 11.38
N THR A 21 -17.11 2.93 11.85
CA THR A 21 -15.92 3.59 11.26
C THR A 21 -15.67 3.17 9.81
N ALA A 22 -15.97 1.91 9.46
CA ALA A 22 -15.81 1.41 8.10
C ALA A 22 -16.88 1.99 7.16
N VAL A 23 -18.13 2.07 7.62
CA VAL A 23 -19.23 2.71 6.88
C VAL A 23 -18.94 4.20 6.69
N ALA A 24 -18.50 4.90 7.73
CA ALA A 24 -18.12 6.31 7.63
C ALA A 24 -16.99 6.53 6.60
N PHE A 25 -15.95 5.67 6.63
CA PHE A 25 -14.89 5.71 5.61
C PHE A 25 -15.44 5.52 4.20
N ALA A 26 -16.28 4.50 3.98
CA ALA A 26 -16.87 4.23 2.66
C ALA A 26 -17.72 5.40 2.15
N VAL A 27 -18.54 5.99 3.01
CA VAL A 27 -19.36 7.17 2.67
C VAL A 27 -18.47 8.37 2.33
N LEU A 28 -17.43 8.63 3.12
CA LEU A 28 -16.51 9.75 2.86
C LEU A 28 -15.74 9.56 1.54
N VAL A 29 -15.31 8.34 1.23
CA VAL A 29 -14.69 8.04 -0.07
C VAL A 29 -15.67 8.28 -1.20
N LEU A 30 -16.91 7.81 -1.08
CA LEU A 30 -17.94 8.03 -2.09
C LEU A 30 -18.21 9.53 -2.32
N LEU A 31 -18.24 10.34 -1.27
CA LEU A 31 -18.39 11.79 -1.36
C LEU A 31 -17.23 12.45 -2.10
N VAL A 32 -15.98 12.03 -1.88
CA VAL A 32 -14.81 12.53 -2.61
C VAL A 32 -14.90 12.15 -4.09
N VAL A 33 -15.29 10.90 -4.37
CA VAL A 33 -15.41 10.40 -5.75
C VAL A 33 -16.48 11.14 -6.55
N ALA A 34 -17.59 11.51 -5.92
CA ALA A 34 -18.67 12.25 -6.57
C ALA A 34 -18.49 13.77 -6.58
N ALA A 35 -17.39 14.28 -6.00
CA ALA A 35 -17.20 15.72 -5.80
C ALA A 35 -16.83 16.46 -7.10
N PRO A 36 -17.42 17.63 -7.40
CA PRO A 36 -16.96 18.50 -8.49
C PRO A 36 -15.45 18.79 -8.45
N ALA A 37 -14.87 18.87 -7.25
CA ALA A 37 -13.44 19.08 -7.02
C ALA A 37 -12.52 17.98 -7.59
N THR A 38 -13.06 16.82 -7.97
CA THR A 38 -12.30 15.71 -8.58
C THR A 38 -12.53 15.59 -10.08
N SER A 39 -12.98 16.67 -10.71
CA SER A 39 -13.19 16.76 -12.16
C SER A 39 -12.33 17.85 -12.81
N GLY A 40 -11.97 17.65 -14.08
CA GLY A 40 -11.27 18.65 -14.86
C GLY A 40 -9.79 18.80 -14.47
N PRO A 41 -9.22 20.00 -14.64
CA PRO A 41 -7.77 20.17 -14.50
C PRO A 41 -7.25 19.95 -13.08
N ASP A 42 -6.09 19.30 -12.99
CA ASP A 42 -5.43 18.89 -11.75
C ASP A 42 -6.30 17.99 -10.85
N LEU A 43 -7.31 17.30 -11.42
CA LEU A 43 -8.20 16.37 -10.71
C LEU A 43 -7.44 15.27 -9.96
N ASP A 44 -6.27 14.89 -10.47
CA ASP A 44 -5.45 13.84 -9.88
C ASP A 44 -4.82 14.30 -8.56
N LEU A 45 -4.33 15.54 -8.51
CA LEU A 45 -3.77 16.15 -7.31
C LEU A 45 -4.86 16.45 -6.28
N ALA A 46 -5.97 17.07 -6.71
CA ALA A 46 -7.09 17.38 -5.83
C ALA A 46 -7.73 16.09 -5.27
N GLY A 47 -8.01 15.12 -6.14
CA GLY A 47 -8.54 13.80 -5.76
C GLY A 47 -7.63 13.06 -4.79
N ASN A 48 -6.31 12.98 -5.07
CA ASN A 48 -5.37 12.32 -4.18
C ASN A 48 -5.25 13.02 -2.82
N ALA A 49 -5.25 14.36 -2.80
CA ALA A 49 -5.22 15.12 -1.56
C ALA A 49 -6.49 14.88 -0.70
N LEU A 50 -7.67 14.89 -1.33
CA LEU A 50 -8.93 14.62 -0.64
C LEU A 50 -9.03 13.16 -0.14
N LEU A 51 -8.57 12.19 -0.93
CA LEU A 51 -8.50 10.78 -0.51
C LEU A 51 -7.55 10.60 0.69
N LEU A 52 -6.37 11.21 0.67
CA LEU A 52 -5.45 11.23 1.81
C LEU A 52 -6.09 11.84 3.05
N HIS A 53 -6.83 12.92 2.87
CA HIS A 53 -7.57 13.59 3.95
C HIS A 53 -8.56 12.63 4.60
N VAL A 54 -9.41 11.96 3.80
CA VAL A 54 -10.40 11.00 4.30
C VAL A 54 -9.74 9.82 5.02
N VAL A 55 -8.64 9.29 4.49
CA VAL A 55 -7.89 8.20 5.13
C VAL A 55 -7.35 8.63 6.49
N ALA A 56 -6.68 9.78 6.58
CA ALA A 56 -6.12 10.29 7.83
C ALA A 56 -7.20 10.60 8.87
N ALA A 57 -8.31 11.20 8.46
CA ALA A 57 -9.45 11.50 9.33
C ALA A 57 -10.06 10.21 9.86
N SER A 58 -10.22 9.19 9.01
CA SER A 58 -10.81 7.91 9.40
C SER A 58 -9.92 7.14 10.37
N VAL A 59 -8.60 7.15 10.17
CA VAL A 59 -7.63 6.54 11.10
C VAL A 59 -7.66 7.25 12.46
N TRP A 60 -7.70 8.58 12.47
CA TRP A 60 -7.80 9.35 13.70
C TRP A 60 -9.12 9.08 14.43
N LEU A 61 -10.26 9.18 13.73
CA LEU A 61 -11.58 8.91 14.27
C LEU A 61 -11.65 7.50 14.88
N ALA A 62 -11.18 6.49 14.16
CA ALA A 62 -11.15 5.12 14.65
C ALA A 62 -10.29 4.99 15.91
N ALA A 63 -9.16 5.70 15.99
CA ALA A 63 -8.31 5.70 17.17
C ALA A 63 -8.95 6.42 18.38
N GLU A 64 -9.70 7.50 18.16
CA GLU A 64 -10.46 8.19 19.22
C GLU A 64 -11.60 7.31 19.74
N VAL A 65 -12.37 6.68 18.85
CA VAL A 65 -13.52 5.84 19.23
C VAL A 65 -13.09 4.57 19.95
N ARG A 66 -12.00 3.92 19.49
CA ARG A 66 -11.56 2.61 20.02
C ARG A 66 -10.81 2.66 21.35
N ARG A 67 -10.42 3.84 21.84
CA ARG A 67 -9.64 3.98 23.08
C ARG A 67 -10.37 4.85 24.11
N PRO A 68 -10.48 4.40 25.38
CA PRO A 68 -11.11 5.21 26.44
C PRO A 68 -10.43 6.59 26.60
N GLY A 69 -9.09 6.62 26.57
CA GLY A 69 -8.28 7.85 26.57
C GLY A 69 -8.11 8.49 25.18
N GLY A 70 -8.75 7.94 24.16
CA GLY A 70 -8.68 8.36 22.76
C GLY A 70 -7.33 8.11 22.08
N ALA A 71 -7.09 8.80 20.97
CA ALA A 71 -5.94 8.52 20.10
C ALA A 71 -4.60 8.79 20.80
N PRO A 72 -3.58 7.91 20.67
CA PRO A 72 -2.24 8.19 21.17
C PRO A 72 -1.69 9.46 20.54
N ARG A 73 -0.96 10.25 21.33
CA ARG A 73 -0.41 11.52 20.86
C ARG A 73 0.35 11.44 19.53
N PRO A 74 1.35 10.57 19.34
CA PRO A 74 2.08 10.53 18.07
C PRO A 74 1.19 10.17 16.87
N LEU A 75 0.16 9.33 17.06
CA LEU A 75 -0.78 8.97 16.00
C LEU A 75 -1.68 10.14 15.63
N ALA A 76 -2.27 10.81 16.62
CA ALA A 76 -3.10 11.99 16.39
C ALA A 76 -2.29 13.12 15.73
N ALA A 77 -1.02 13.29 16.11
CA ALA A 77 -0.11 14.29 15.53
C ALA A 77 0.14 14.01 14.05
N GLY A 78 0.45 12.75 13.73
CA GLY A 78 0.67 12.32 12.34
C GLY A 78 -0.59 12.46 11.50
N CYS A 79 -1.75 12.05 12.02
CA CYS A 79 -3.02 12.21 11.31
C CYS A 79 -3.35 13.69 11.08
N TRP A 80 -3.17 14.54 12.09
CA TRP A 80 -3.37 15.98 11.95
C TRP A 80 -2.42 16.59 10.91
N ALA A 81 -1.14 16.22 10.92
CA ALA A 81 -0.18 16.72 9.92
C ALA A 81 -0.58 16.32 8.49
N VAL A 82 -1.05 15.07 8.29
CA VAL A 82 -1.54 14.64 6.97
C VAL A 82 -2.80 15.41 6.58
N LEU A 83 -3.76 15.60 7.49
CA LEU A 83 -4.98 16.38 7.23
C LEU A 83 -4.68 17.83 6.86
N ALA A 84 -3.77 18.47 7.60
CA ALA A 84 -3.33 19.84 7.36
C ALA A 84 -2.66 19.98 6.00
N LEU A 85 -1.71 19.10 5.68
CA LEU A 85 -0.99 19.12 4.41
C LEU A 85 -1.89 18.77 3.23
N SER A 86 -2.79 17.81 3.38
CA SER A 86 -3.69 17.39 2.32
C SER A 86 -4.82 18.39 2.09
N GLY A 87 -5.35 19.03 3.15
CA GLY A 87 -6.27 20.16 3.05
C GLY A 87 -5.62 21.34 2.32
N ALA A 88 -4.42 21.75 2.76
CA ALA A 88 -3.65 22.81 2.11
C ALA A 88 -3.32 22.49 0.63
N ALA A 89 -3.00 21.24 0.31
CA ALA A 89 -2.75 20.82 -1.07
C ALA A 89 -4.03 20.90 -1.93
N ALA A 90 -5.16 20.36 -1.43
CA ALA A 90 -6.44 20.47 -2.12
C ALA A 90 -6.85 21.93 -2.32
N ALA A 91 -6.71 22.75 -1.27
CA ALA A 91 -7.01 24.17 -1.30
C ALA A 91 -6.10 24.94 -2.28
N TRP A 92 -4.81 24.61 -2.34
CA TRP A 92 -3.88 25.21 -3.31
C TRP A 92 -4.23 24.84 -4.76
N VAL A 93 -4.60 23.58 -5.01
CA VAL A 93 -4.99 23.12 -6.36
C VAL A 93 -6.30 23.79 -6.80
N LEU A 94 -7.32 23.77 -5.94
CA LEU A 94 -8.67 24.29 -6.23
C LEU A 94 -8.75 25.82 -6.18
N GLY A 95 -7.85 26.48 -5.45
CA GLY A 95 -7.85 27.93 -5.24
C GLY A 95 -6.72 28.68 -5.93
N ARG A 96 -6.02 28.07 -6.90
CA ARG A 96 -4.97 28.78 -7.66
C ARG A 96 -5.49 30.17 -8.04
N PRO A 97 -4.71 31.24 -7.82
CA PRO A 97 -5.24 32.59 -7.74
C PRO A 97 -5.69 33.06 -9.14
N THR A 98 -6.96 32.79 -9.46
CA THR A 98 -7.65 33.33 -10.63
C THR A 98 -8.39 34.63 -10.30
N GLY A 99 -8.30 35.11 -9.05
CA GLY A 99 -8.97 36.34 -8.60
C GLY A 99 -10.48 36.19 -8.37
N THR A 100 -11.01 34.97 -8.32
CA THR A 100 -12.45 34.68 -8.22
C THR A 100 -12.89 34.39 -6.77
N ALA A 101 -14.20 34.51 -6.49
CA ALA A 101 -14.85 34.22 -5.21
C ALA A 101 -14.62 32.78 -4.68
N ALA A 102 -14.08 31.88 -5.50
CA ALA A 102 -13.65 30.53 -5.15
C ALA A 102 -12.43 30.46 -4.20
N GLY A 103 -11.73 31.58 -3.96
CA GLY A 103 -10.61 31.65 -3.02
C GLY A 103 -10.99 31.71 -1.53
N VAL A 104 -12.26 32.00 -1.20
CA VAL A 104 -12.72 32.13 0.19
C VAL A 104 -12.69 30.79 0.95
N PRO A 105 -13.18 29.65 0.41
CA PRO A 105 -13.03 28.34 1.06
C PRO A 105 -11.57 27.94 1.30
N VAL A 106 -10.66 28.36 0.42
CA VAL A 106 -9.23 28.08 0.48
C VAL A 106 -8.53 28.90 1.56
N LEU A 107 -8.87 30.18 1.68
CA LEU A 107 -8.40 31.03 2.78
C LEU A 107 -8.96 30.56 4.12
N VAL A 108 -10.23 30.14 4.16
CA VAL A 108 -10.85 29.56 5.36
C VAL A 108 -10.14 28.27 5.76
N ASP A 109 -9.86 27.35 4.83
CA ASP A 109 -9.16 26.10 5.15
C ASP A 109 -7.74 26.35 5.66
N LEU A 110 -6.96 27.21 4.99
CA LEU A 110 -5.61 27.58 5.43
C LEU A 110 -5.60 28.26 6.80
N VAL A 111 -6.55 29.16 7.08
CA VAL A 111 -6.70 29.84 8.38
C VAL A 111 -7.13 28.84 9.45
N VAL A 112 -8.07 27.95 9.16
CA VAL A 112 -8.52 26.90 10.09
C VAL A 112 -7.35 25.96 10.39
N VAL A 113 -6.63 25.45 9.40
CA VAL A 113 -5.45 24.60 9.58
C VAL A 113 -4.37 25.31 10.42
N ALA A 114 -4.08 26.58 10.13
CA ALA A 114 -3.08 27.36 10.87
C ALA A 114 -3.51 27.63 12.33
N ALA A 115 -4.78 28.04 12.55
CA ALA A 115 -5.32 28.28 13.88
C ALA A 115 -5.37 27.00 14.73
N LEU A 116 -5.80 25.89 14.11
CA LEU A 116 -5.81 24.56 14.73
C LEU A 116 -4.39 24.03 14.99
N GLY A 117 -3.42 24.36 14.13
CA GLY A 117 -1.99 24.07 14.33
C GLY A 117 -1.39 24.82 15.52
N LEU A 118 -1.75 26.09 15.71
CA LEU A 118 -1.35 26.86 16.88
C LEU A 118 -1.96 26.31 18.18
N VAL A 119 -3.22 25.86 18.13
CA VAL A 119 -3.90 25.25 19.28
C VAL A 119 -3.29 23.88 19.61
N THR A 120 -2.96 23.06 18.61
CA THR A 120 -2.31 21.76 18.85
C THR A 120 -0.91 21.92 19.45
N VAL A 121 -0.08 22.83 18.93
CA VAL A 121 1.28 23.08 19.46
C VAL A 121 1.24 23.62 20.90
N ARG A 122 0.24 24.44 21.25
CA ARG A 122 0.15 25.09 22.58
C ARG A 122 -0.65 24.29 23.61
N ARG A 123 -1.61 23.47 23.18
CA ARG A 123 -2.53 22.73 24.04
C ARG A 123 -2.87 21.39 23.41
N TRP A 124 -1.97 20.42 23.53
CA TRP A 124 -2.30 18.99 23.42
C TRP A 124 -3.31 18.60 24.54
N GLY A 125 -4.55 19.07 24.40
CA GLY A 125 -5.59 19.04 25.42
C GLY A 125 -6.37 17.73 25.48
N GLY A 126 -7.42 17.73 26.32
CA GLY A 126 -8.32 16.59 26.51
C GLY A 126 -9.06 16.19 25.23
N ARG A 127 -9.73 15.03 25.27
CA ARG A 127 -10.41 14.38 24.14
C ARG A 127 -11.30 15.35 23.32
N GLY A 128 -12.00 16.27 24.00
CA GLY A 128 -12.85 17.28 23.36
C GLY A 128 -12.13 18.21 22.36
N VAL A 129 -10.89 18.61 22.67
CA VAL A 129 -10.08 19.45 21.75
C VAL A 129 -9.72 18.65 20.50
N ARG A 130 -9.32 17.39 20.66
CA ARG A 130 -8.95 16.51 19.53
C ARG A 130 -10.16 16.19 18.63
N THR A 131 -11.32 15.94 19.22
CA THR A 131 -12.55 15.71 18.45
C THR A 131 -13.04 16.98 17.75
N GLY A 132 -12.90 18.15 18.39
CA GLY A 132 -13.21 19.44 17.76
C GLY A 132 -12.29 19.75 16.59
N LEU A 133 -10.99 19.48 16.73
CA LEU A 133 -10.01 19.58 15.65
C LEU A 133 -10.39 18.71 14.45
N LEU A 134 -10.66 17.43 14.69
CA LEU A 134 -11.08 16.49 13.66
C LEU A 134 -12.37 16.93 12.96
N ALA A 135 -13.37 17.38 13.73
CA ALA A 135 -14.62 17.89 13.18
C ALA A 135 -14.40 19.16 12.33
N GLY A 136 -13.55 20.08 12.80
CA GLY A 136 -13.21 21.30 12.08
C GLY A 136 -12.52 21.02 10.74
N THR A 137 -11.54 20.11 10.70
CA THR A 137 -10.86 19.74 9.45
C THR A 137 -11.79 19.01 8.48
N LEU A 138 -12.68 18.15 8.99
CA LEU A 138 -13.70 17.48 8.16
C LEU A 138 -14.70 18.48 7.57
N ALA A 139 -15.16 19.45 8.37
CA ALA A 139 -16.08 20.48 7.91
C ALA A 139 -15.44 21.41 6.87
N ALA A 140 -14.20 21.84 7.07
CA ALA A 140 -13.46 22.66 6.12
C ALA A 140 -13.26 21.92 4.78
N THR A 141 -12.91 20.63 4.84
CA THR A 141 -12.73 19.80 3.65
C THR A 141 -14.04 19.49 2.93
N ALA A 142 -15.15 19.32 3.65
CA ALA A 142 -16.48 19.19 3.04
C ALA A 142 -16.83 20.43 2.19
N GLY A 143 -16.39 21.62 2.62
CA GLY A 143 -16.49 22.84 1.82
C GLY A 143 -15.70 22.77 0.51
N LEU A 144 -14.49 22.19 0.54
CA LEU A 144 -13.64 22.01 -0.65
C LEU A 144 -14.25 21.05 -1.68
N LEU A 145 -15.03 20.05 -1.26
CA LEU A 145 -15.66 19.09 -2.18
C LEU A 145 -16.59 19.77 -3.20
N ALA A 146 -17.25 20.86 -2.79
CA ALA A 146 -18.18 21.60 -3.65
C ALA A 146 -17.50 22.63 -4.56
N VAL A 147 -16.19 22.88 -4.40
CA VAL A 147 -15.47 23.88 -5.18
C VAL A 147 -15.24 23.35 -6.59
N PRO A 148 -15.73 24.04 -7.64
CA PRO A 148 -15.47 23.64 -9.02
C PRO A 148 -13.99 23.87 -9.38
N PRO A 149 -13.48 23.21 -10.44
CA PRO A 149 -12.09 23.39 -10.87
C PRO A 149 -11.77 24.86 -11.19
N ALA A 150 -10.58 25.30 -10.78
CA ALA A 150 -10.14 26.70 -10.85
C ALA A 150 -9.97 27.24 -12.29
N ARG A 151 -9.70 26.33 -13.25
CA ARG A 151 -9.46 26.66 -14.66
C ARG A 151 -10.26 25.73 -15.56
N PRO A 152 -10.69 26.19 -16.74
CA PRO A 152 -11.28 25.31 -17.75
C PRO A 152 -10.23 24.33 -18.29
N SER A 153 -10.68 23.16 -18.73
CA SER A 153 -9.83 22.18 -19.41
C SER A 153 -9.34 22.71 -20.76
N THR A 154 -8.06 22.47 -21.07
CA THR A 154 -7.47 22.92 -22.35
C THR A 154 -7.71 21.95 -23.51
N GLY A 155 -8.30 20.79 -23.25
CA GLY A 155 -8.63 19.77 -24.24
C GLY A 155 -9.16 18.49 -23.60
N PRO A 156 -9.51 17.46 -24.40
CA PRO A 156 -10.10 16.22 -23.91
C PRO A 156 -9.17 15.45 -22.96
N VAL A 157 -7.86 15.42 -23.23
CA VAL A 157 -6.85 14.83 -22.34
C VAL A 157 -6.88 15.50 -20.96
N ASP A 158 -6.76 16.83 -20.90
CA ASP A 158 -6.74 17.60 -19.63
C ASP A 158 -8.04 17.38 -18.84
N ALA A 159 -9.18 17.26 -19.53
CA ALA A 159 -10.47 16.96 -18.91
C ALA A 159 -10.57 15.53 -18.34
N ALA A 160 -10.02 14.53 -19.03
CA ALA A 160 -10.14 13.12 -18.65
C ALA A 160 -9.12 12.67 -17.58
N ILE A 161 -7.89 13.21 -17.63
CA ILE A 161 -6.79 12.75 -16.77
C ILE A 161 -6.23 13.84 -15.85
N GLY A 162 -6.63 15.11 -16.05
CA GLY A 162 -6.26 16.23 -15.17
C GLY A 162 -5.03 17.03 -15.60
N TYR A 163 -4.40 16.67 -16.72
CA TYR A 163 -3.23 17.39 -17.23
C TYR A 163 -3.03 17.16 -18.73
N PRO A 164 -2.39 18.09 -19.46
CA PRO A 164 -2.09 17.92 -20.87
C PRO A 164 -0.93 16.95 -21.11
N LEU A 165 -0.96 16.22 -22.22
CA LEU A 165 0.13 15.38 -22.73
C LEU A 165 0.58 15.84 -24.13
N PRO A 166 1.31 16.97 -24.23
CA PRO A 166 1.63 17.58 -25.53
C PRO A 166 2.62 16.78 -26.37
N VAL A 167 3.44 15.94 -25.73
CA VAL A 167 4.51 15.19 -26.38
C VAL A 167 4.32 13.70 -26.13
N ALA A 168 4.53 12.88 -27.16
CA ALA A 168 4.51 11.42 -27.08
C ALA A 168 5.57 10.90 -26.08
N PRO A 169 5.34 9.74 -25.44
CA PRO A 169 6.31 9.16 -24.52
C PRO A 169 7.63 8.84 -25.23
N THR A 170 8.73 9.25 -24.63
CA THR A 170 10.10 8.88 -25.05
C THR A 170 10.79 8.21 -23.88
N LEU A 171 11.80 7.35 -24.12
CA LEU A 171 12.53 6.70 -23.01
C LEU A 171 13.11 7.72 -22.00
N PRO A 172 13.76 8.83 -22.42
CA PRO A 172 14.18 9.86 -21.49
C PRO A 172 13.00 10.55 -20.80
N GLY A 173 11.92 10.83 -21.54
CA GLY A 173 10.71 11.43 -20.98
C GLY A 173 10.02 10.55 -19.93
N LEU A 174 10.07 9.23 -20.07
CA LEU A 174 9.54 8.29 -19.08
C LEU A 174 10.27 8.39 -17.73
N LEU A 175 11.54 8.81 -17.73
CA LEU A 175 12.34 9.00 -16.52
C LEU A 175 12.36 10.45 -16.03
N ALA A 176 12.30 11.43 -16.94
CA ALA A 176 12.46 12.84 -16.65
C ALA A 176 11.13 13.56 -16.37
N THR A 177 10.01 13.09 -16.92
CA THR A 177 8.69 13.64 -16.63
C THR A 177 8.23 13.15 -15.27
N TRP A 178 7.82 14.07 -14.39
CA TRP A 178 7.35 13.73 -13.06
C TRP A 178 6.07 14.48 -12.71
N ARG A 179 5.10 13.74 -12.18
CA ARG A 179 3.90 14.27 -11.56
C ARG A 179 3.63 13.45 -10.30
N PRO A 180 3.99 13.96 -9.10
CA PRO A 180 3.89 13.18 -7.88
C PRO A 180 2.47 12.69 -7.60
N ASP A 181 2.29 11.38 -7.49
CA ASP A 181 1.08 10.82 -6.92
C ASP A 181 1.11 11.04 -5.41
N LEU A 182 0.29 11.99 -4.93
CA LEU A 182 0.31 12.37 -3.52
C LEU A 182 -0.05 11.19 -2.61
N LEU A 183 -0.99 10.33 -3.01
CA LEU A 183 -1.45 9.22 -2.19
C LEU A 183 -0.33 8.20 -1.98
N PHE A 184 0.21 7.66 -3.07
CA PHE A 184 1.30 6.67 -2.99
C PHE A 184 2.59 7.28 -2.45
N GLY A 185 2.88 8.54 -2.77
CA GLY A 185 4.04 9.27 -2.25
C GLY A 185 4.00 9.45 -0.73
N VAL A 186 2.85 9.86 -0.16
CA VAL A 186 2.69 10.01 1.29
C VAL A 186 2.71 8.65 1.98
N VAL A 187 2.04 7.63 1.42
CA VAL A 187 2.07 6.27 1.97
C VAL A 187 3.51 5.73 1.98
N ALA A 188 4.26 5.92 0.89
CA ALA A 188 5.66 5.52 0.78
C ALA A 188 6.53 6.21 1.84
N LEU A 189 6.39 7.53 1.99
CA LEU A 189 7.13 8.30 2.98
C LEU A 189 6.84 7.81 4.41
N VAL A 190 5.56 7.65 4.77
CA VAL A 190 5.15 7.17 6.09
C VAL A 190 5.71 5.76 6.33
N ALA A 191 5.59 4.88 5.36
CA ALA A 191 6.06 3.50 5.45
C ALA A 191 7.58 3.41 5.63
N VAL A 192 8.37 4.21 4.89
CA VAL A 192 9.83 4.28 5.03
C VAL A 192 10.24 4.89 6.38
N VAL A 193 9.60 5.97 6.82
CA VAL A 193 9.90 6.63 8.10
C VAL A 193 9.59 5.70 9.29
N LEU A 194 8.44 5.02 9.28
CA LEU A 194 8.08 4.07 10.33
C LEU A 194 9.04 2.87 10.37
N TYR A 195 9.45 2.37 9.21
CA TYR A 195 10.44 1.30 9.13
C TYR A 195 11.80 1.75 9.69
N ALA A 196 12.28 2.93 9.28
CA ALA A 196 13.53 3.50 9.79
C ALA A 196 13.47 3.74 11.31
N ALA A 197 12.34 4.20 11.84
CA ALA A 197 12.13 4.34 13.27
C ALA A 197 12.18 2.98 14.00
N GLY A 198 11.59 1.94 13.44
CA GLY A 198 11.67 0.56 13.95
C GLY A 198 13.12 0.04 13.99
N VAL A 199 13.88 0.22 12.91
CA VAL A 199 15.29 -0.16 12.82
C VAL A 199 16.13 0.61 13.85
N ARG A 200 15.94 1.94 13.97
CA ARG A 200 16.65 2.76 14.96
C ARG A 200 16.34 2.30 16.39
N ARG A 201 15.09 1.96 16.70
CA ARG A 201 14.69 1.45 18.01
C ARG A 201 15.37 0.13 18.34
N LEU A 202 15.43 -0.81 17.39
CA LEU A 202 16.12 -2.08 17.54
C LEU A 202 17.62 -1.91 17.77
N ARG A 203 18.26 -1.05 16.97
CA ARG A 203 19.69 -0.74 17.10
C ARG A 203 20.05 -0.12 18.45
N ARG A 204 19.22 0.81 18.95
CA ARG A 204 19.40 1.40 20.29
C ARG A 204 19.24 0.37 21.42
N ALA A 205 18.45 -0.67 21.20
CA ALA A 205 18.32 -1.80 22.12
C ALA A 205 19.41 -2.87 21.93
N GLY A 206 20.49 -2.58 21.19
CA GLY A 206 21.60 -3.51 20.97
C GLY A 206 21.27 -4.70 20.05
N ARG A 207 20.10 -4.71 19.39
CA ARG A 207 19.65 -5.83 18.56
C ARG A 207 19.92 -5.52 17.07
N PRO A 208 20.72 -6.33 16.36
CA PRO A 208 21.01 -6.08 14.96
C PRO A 208 19.77 -6.29 14.07
N TRP A 209 19.71 -5.50 13.00
CA TRP A 209 18.76 -5.64 11.90
C TRP A 209 19.52 -5.65 10.56
N PRO A 210 19.27 -6.63 9.67
CA PRO A 210 20.00 -6.74 8.40
C PRO A 210 19.81 -5.51 7.50
N ALA A 211 20.91 -4.93 7.01
CA ALA A 211 20.88 -3.78 6.11
C ALA A 211 20.15 -4.10 4.79
N ALA A 212 20.33 -5.32 4.26
CA ALA A 212 19.66 -5.79 3.05
C ALA A 212 18.13 -5.71 3.13
N ARG A 213 17.53 -5.98 4.31
CA ARG A 213 16.07 -5.84 4.51
C ARG A 213 15.62 -4.38 4.46
N THR A 214 16.43 -3.48 5.01
CA THR A 214 16.15 -2.04 4.96
C THR A 214 16.25 -1.51 3.54
N ALA A 215 17.27 -1.95 2.79
CA ALA A 215 17.44 -1.61 1.38
C ALA A 215 16.29 -2.15 0.52
N ALA A 216 15.86 -3.40 0.72
CA ALA A 216 14.74 -4.00 0.00
C ALA A 216 13.42 -3.24 0.26
N TRP A 217 13.15 -2.87 1.52
CA TRP A 217 11.97 -2.07 1.87
C TRP A 217 11.97 -0.69 1.18
N ALA A 218 13.10 0.02 1.24
CA ALA A 218 13.24 1.32 0.58
C ALA A 218 13.12 1.20 -0.95
N ALA A 219 13.73 0.18 -1.54
CA ALA A 219 13.64 -0.10 -2.97
C ALA A 219 12.21 -0.40 -3.42
N GLY A 220 11.47 -1.20 -2.66
CA GLY A 220 10.06 -1.49 -2.96
C GLY A 220 9.20 -0.23 -3.03
N TRP A 221 9.34 0.68 -2.05
CA TRP A 221 8.65 1.96 -2.08
C TRP A 221 9.15 2.92 -3.16
N ALA A 222 10.44 2.90 -3.49
CA ALA A 222 10.99 3.64 -4.61
C ALA A 222 10.36 3.17 -5.94
N VAL A 223 10.19 1.87 -6.14
CA VAL A 223 9.50 1.31 -7.31
C VAL A 223 8.03 1.76 -7.36
N VAL A 224 7.32 1.76 -6.23
CA VAL A 224 5.93 2.27 -6.17
C VAL A 224 5.87 3.74 -6.60
N VAL A 225 6.76 4.59 -6.07
CA VAL A 225 6.82 6.02 -6.43
C VAL A 225 7.18 6.20 -7.90
N LEU A 226 8.17 5.47 -8.42
CA LEU A 226 8.53 5.53 -9.83
C LEU A 226 7.36 5.12 -10.74
N ALA A 227 6.70 4.00 -10.44
CA ALA A 227 5.59 3.49 -11.24
C ALA A 227 4.38 4.44 -11.28
N THR A 228 4.14 5.20 -10.19
CA THR A 228 2.96 6.06 -10.04
C THR A 228 3.23 7.52 -10.39
N SER A 229 4.46 7.99 -10.23
CA SER A 229 4.80 9.42 -10.29
C SER A 229 5.76 9.82 -11.41
N SER A 230 6.55 8.88 -11.94
CA SER A 230 7.42 9.18 -13.10
C SER A 230 6.61 9.22 -14.40
N GLY A 231 7.27 9.42 -15.53
CA GLY A 231 6.63 9.40 -16.84
C GLY A 231 5.84 8.11 -17.08
N VAL A 232 6.27 6.99 -16.50
CA VAL A 232 5.49 5.73 -16.54
C VAL A 232 4.07 5.91 -15.99
N GLY A 233 3.94 6.56 -14.83
CA GLY A 233 2.64 6.86 -14.22
C GLY A 233 1.89 7.95 -14.97
N VAL A 234 2.61 9.00 -15.40
CA VAL A 234 2.05 10.15 -16.13
C VAL A 234 1.40 9.74 -17.45
N TYR A 235 2.04 8.84 -18.20
CA TYR A 235 1.50 8.35 -19.47
C TYR A 235 0.54 7.16 -19.30
N GLY A 236 0.51 6.49 -18.14
CA GLY A 236 -0.32 5.31 -17.89
C GLY A 236 -1.80 5.46 -18.27
N PRO A 237 -2.50 6.55 -17.88
CA PRO A 237 -3.90 6.76 -18.24
C PRO A 237 -4.17 6.89 -19.76
N ALA A 238 -3.15 7.16 -20.57
CA ALA A 238 -3.27 7.48 -21.99
C ALA A 238 -2.53 6.50 -22.92
N VAL A 239 -1.63 5.68 -22.38
CA VAL A 239 -0.79 4.74 -23.12
C VAL A 239 -0.83 3.40 -22.39
N PHE A 240 -1.40 2.39 -23.03
CA PHE A 240 -1.64 1.09 -22.43
C PHE A 240 -0.33 0.35 -22.13
N SER A 241 0.70 0.50 -22.95
CA SER A 241 2.05 -0.03 -22.63
C SER A 241 2.64 0.60 -21.37
N SER A 242 2.48 1.91 -21.18
CA SER A 242 2.92 2.60 -19.95
C SER A 242 2.13 2.14 -18.72
N HIS A 243 0.81 1.99 -18.86
CA HIS A 243 -0.04 1.40 -17.82
C HIS A 243 0.43 0.00 -17.45
N MET A 244 0.74 -0.85 -18.44
CA MET A 244 1.19 -2.20 -18.19
C MET A 244 2.54 -2.24 -17.47
N VAL A 245 3.47 -1.35 -17.80
CA VAL A 245 4.74 -1.22 -17.05
C VAL A 245 4.47 -0.81 -15.60
N ALA A 246 3.63 0.19 -15.35
CA ALA A 246 3.25 0.60 -14.00
C ALA A 246 2.61 -0.57 -13.23
N HIS A 247 1.67 -1.27 -13.87
CA HIS A 247 0.94 -2.39 -13.31
C HIS A 247 1.87 -3.57 -12.98
N MET A 248 2.82 -3.94 -13.85
CA MET A 248 3.85 -4.93 -13.56
C MET A 248 4.73 -4.50 -12.39
N ALA A 249 5.20 -3.25 -12.39
CA ALA A 249 6.04 -2.74 -11.32
C ALA A 249 5.33 -2.80 -9.95
N LEU A 250 4.05 -2.46 -9.91
CA LEU A 250 3.22 -2.48 -8.68
C LEU A 250 2.80 -3.89 -8.26
N ASN A 251 2.50 -4.80 -9.19
CA ASN A 251 2.02 -6.15 -8.84
C ASN A 251 3.16 -7.16 -8.62
N MET A 252 4.36 -6.91 -9.14
CA MET A 252 5.46 -7.88 -9.12
C MET A 252 6.71 -7.33 -8.43
N ILE A 253 7.29 -6.28 -9.00
CA ILE A 253 8.63 -5.81 -8.61
C ILE A 253 8.62 -5.20 -7.20
N ALA A 254 7.72 -4.24 -6.96
CA ALA A 254 7.59 -3.61 -5.65
C ALA A 254 7.23 -4.63 -4.56
N PRO A 255 6.18 -5.45 -4.70
CA PRO A 255 5.83 -6.51 -3.76
C PRO A 255 6.99 -7.41 -3.33
N LEU A 256 7.80 -7.89 -4.27
CA LEU A 256 8.95 -8.74 -3.95
C LEU A 256 9.90 -8.04 -2.98
N ALA A 257 10.29 -6.81 -3.31
CA ALA A 257 11.21 -6.02 -2.49
C ALA A 257 10.59 -5.66 -1.13
N LEU A 258 9.31 -5.26 -1.10
CA LEU A 258 8.58 -4.91 0.12
C LEU A 258 8.51 -6.09 1.11
N VAL A 259 8.19 -7.28 0.60
CA VAL A 259 8.07 -8.50 1.42
C VAL A 259 9.41 -8.96 1.96
N LEU A 260 10.50 -8.83 1.18
CA LEU A 260 11.86 -9.11 1.64
C LEU A 260 12.31 -8.15 2.76
N GLY A 261 11.67 -6.99 2.88
CA GLY A 261 11.85 -6.07 4.00
C GLY A 261 11.42 -6.60 5.36
N ALA A 262 10.59 -7.67 5.41
CA ALA A 262 10.03 -8.24 6.64
C ALA A 262 9.41 -7.18 7.60
N PRO A 263 8.55 -6.28 7.10
CA PRO A 263 8.02 -5.17 7.88
C PRO A 263 7.24 -5.62 9.12
N VAL A 264 6.49 -6.74 9.05
CA VAL A 264 5.72 -7.24 10.20
C VAL A 264 6.65 -7.76 11.29
N THR A 265 7.71 -8.49 10.90
CA THR A 265 8.75 -8.97 11.81
C THR A 265 9.48 -7.81 12.48
N LEU A 266 9.80 -6.76 11.71
CA LEU A 266 10.41 -5.55 12.27
C LEU A 266 9.50 -4.93 13.32
N ALA A 267 8.22 -4.74 12.99
CA ALA A 267 7.24 -4.15 13.89
C ALA A 267 7.08 -4.98 15.18
N LEU A 268 6.90 -6.30 15.08
CA LEU A 268 6.81 -7.18 16.25
C LEU A 268 8.09 -7.15 17.11
N ARG A 269 9.27 -7.11 16.48
CA ARG A 269 10.54 -7.03 17.23
C ARG A 269 10.80 -5.67 17.86
N ALA A 270 10.26 -4.58 17.30
CA ALA A 270 10.45 -3.22 17.77
C ALA A 270 9.39 -2.78 18.79
N LEU A 271 8.19 -3.35 18.74
CA LEU A 271 7.13 -3.08 19.71
C LEU A 271 7.40 -3.83 21.02
N VAL A 272 7.12 -3.18 22.15
CA VAL A 272 7.29 -3.77 23.48
C VAL A 272 6.00 -4.54 23.81
N PRO A 273 6.12 -5.83 24.21
CA PRO A 273 4.98 -6.60 24.70
C PRO A 273 4.36 -5.96 25.95
N ALA A 274 3.06 -6.13 26.13
CA ALA A 274 2.39 -5.71 27.36
C ALA A 274 2.79 -6.61 28.54
N ASP A 275 2.92 -6.03 29.74
CA ASP A 275 3.14 -6.79 30.97
C ASP A 275 1.97 -7.74 31.26
N GLU A 276 2.23 -8.85 31.96
CA GLU A 276 1.16 -9.77 32.39
C GLU A 276 0.06 -9.04 33.17
N GLY A 277 -1.20 -9.31 32.82
CA GLY A 277 -2.38 -8.67 33.42
C GLY A 277 -2.76 -7.28 32.86
N ARG A 278 -1.94 -6.68 31.98
CA ARG A 278 -2.29 -5.41 31.32
C ARG A 278 -3.13 -5.60 30.05
N PRO A 279 -3.94 -4.59 29.65
CA PRO A 279 -4.71 -4.67 28.41
C PRO A 279 -3.80 -4.78 27.17
N PRO A 280 -4.24 -5.46 26.11
CA PRO A 280 -3.41 -5.75 24.93
C PRO A 280 -2.91 -4.46 24.25
N GLY A 281 -1.58 -4.36 24.17
CA GLY A 281 -0.84 -3.26 23.57
C GLY A 281 -0.74 -3.38 22.05
N PRO A 282 0.03 -2.47 21.40
CA PRO A 282 0.22 -2.50 19.95
C PRO A 282 0.84 -3.80 19.45
N HIS A 283 1.75 -4.40 20.24
CA HIS A 283 2.39 -5.68 19.93
C HIS A 283 1.36 -6.81 19.86
N GLU A 284 0.53 -6.97 20.89
CA GLU A 284 -0.48 -8.04 21.00
C GLU A 284 -1.56 -7.87 19.93
N ARG A 285 -1.93 -6.63 19.61
CA ARG A 285 -2.90 -6.33 18.54
C ARG A 285 -2.37 -6.69 17.16
N LEU A 286 -1.10 -6.38 16.90
CA LEU A 286 -0.46 -6.76 15.63
C LEU A 286 -0.37 -8.28 15.52
N LEU A 287 0.02 -8.96 16.60
CA LEU A 287 0.05 -10.42 16.64
C LEU A 287 -1.34 -11.01 16.40
N ALA A 288 -2.37 -10.51 17.08
CA ALA A 288 -3.75 -10.95 16.88
C ALA A 288 -4.28 -10.68 15.46
N LEU A 289 -3.83 -9.60 14.82
CA LEU A 289 -4.18 -9.30 13.42
C LEU A 289 -3.55 -10.32 12.47
N VAL A 290 -2.27 -10.63 12.66
CA VAL A 290 -1.53 -11.60 11.84
C VAL A 290 -2.06 -13.02 12.05
N ASP A 291 -2.53 -13.36 13.25
CA ASP A 291 -3.17 -14.65 13.56
C ASP A 291 -4.70 -14.65 13.35
N SER A 292 -5.26 -13.65 12.69
CA SER A 292 -6.71 -13.57 12.47
C SER A 292 -7.20 -14.57 11.39
N ARG A 293 -8.51 -14.89 11.39
CA ARG A 293 -9.14 -15.72 10.34
C ARG A 293 -8.92 -15.16 8.93
N PRO A 294 -9.12 -13.86 8.66
CA PRO A 294 -8.80 -13.27 7.36
C PRO A 294 -7.33 -13.43 6.98
N ALA A 295 -6.40 -13.23 7.93
CA ALA A 295 -4.97 -13.42 7.65
C ALA A 295 -4.64 -14.88 7.30
N ARG A 296 -5.27 -15.87 7.95
CA ARG A 296 -5.12 -17.29 7.58
C ARG A 296 -5.70 -17.62 6.20
N LEU A 297 -6.80 -16.98 5.82
CA LEU A 297 -7.39 -17.12 4.50
C LEU A 297 -6.47 -16.51 3.43
N LEU A 298 -5.99 -15.29 3.65
CA LEU A 298 -5.03 -14.61 2.77
C LEU A 298 -3.67 -15.31 2.72
N ALA A 299 -3.29 -16.09 3.73
CA ALA A 299 -2.10 -16.92 3.69
C ALA A 299 -2.29 -18.23 2.88
N HIS A 300 -3.48 -18.49 2.32
CA HIS A 300 -3.74 -19.71 1.55
C HIS A 300 -3.12 -19.62 0.14
N PRO A 301 -2.24 -20.55 -0.26
CA PRO A 301 -1.53 -20.47 -1.54
C PRO A 301 -2.45 -20.56 -2.75
N GLY A 302 -3.50 -21.38 -2.70
CA GLY A 302 -4.49 -21.43 -3.76
C GLY A 302 -5.23 -20.10 -3.94
N LEU A 303 -5.54 -19.40 -2.84
CA LEU A 303 -6.18 -18.09 -2.93
C LEU A 303 -5.21 -17.05 -3.47
N ALA A 304 -3.94 -17.10 -3.03
CA ALA A 304 -2.88 -16.24 -3.55
C ALA A 304 -2.71 -16.41 -5.07
N ALA A 305 -2.61 -17.65 -5.55
CA ALA A 305 -2.49 -17.94 -6.96
C ALA A 305 -3.71 -17.47 -7.77
N VAL A 306 -4.93 -17.73 -7.26
CA VAL A 306 -6.18 -17.32 -7.93
C VAL A 306 -6.32 -15.80 -7.97
N LEU A 307 -6.05 -15.08 -6.87
CA LEU A 307 -6.11 -13.62 -6.86
C LEU A 307 -5.06 -13.03 -7.79
N PHE A 308 -3.83 -13.54 -7.72
CA PHE A 308 -2.71 -13.05 -8.52
C PHE A 308 -2.93 -13.27 -10.02
N ALA A 309 -3.13 -14.52 -10.46
CA ALA A 309 -3.35 -14.83 -11.87
C ALA A 309 -4.73 -14.38 -12.35
N GLY A 310 -5.80 -14.66 -11.59
CA GLY A 310 -7.18 -14.42 -12.00
C GLY A 310 -7.54 -12.93 -12.11
N SER A 311 -6.87 -12.04 -11.35
CA SER A 311 -7.11 -10.60 -11.45
C SER A 311 -6.83 -10.05 -12.86
N TYR A 312 -5.82 -10.56 -13.55
CA TYR A 312 -5.51 -10.18 -14.94
C TYR A 312 -6.65 -10.50 -15.90
N TYR A 313 -7.16 -11.73 -15.85
CA TYR A 313 -8.26 -12.16 -16.68
C TYR A 313 -9.52 -11.36 -16.36
N LEU A 314 -9.79 -11.13 -15.07
CA LEU A 314 -10.92 -10.32 -14.64
C LEU A 314 -10.83 -8.89 -15.18
N PHE A 315 -9.70 -8.19 -15.02
CA PHE A 315 -9.60 -6.80 -15.44
C PHE A 315 -9.66 -6.65 -16.96
N TYR A 316 -8.86 -7.41 -17.70
CA TYR A 316 -8.62 -7.12 -19.12
C TYR A 316 -9.50 -7.90 -20.10
N LEU A 317 -10.15 -9.00 -19.66
CA LEU A 317 -11.02 -9.81 -20.54
C LEU A 317 -12.52 -9.59 -20.33
N THR A 318 -12.95 -8.93 -19.25
CA THR A 318 -14.39 -8.72 -18.95
C THR A 318 -14.91 -7.32 -19.29
N GLY A 319 -14.05 -6.41 -19.73
CA GLY A 319 -14.37 -4.99 -19.92
C GLY A 319 -14.26 -4.14 -18.64
N LEU A 320 -14.02 -4.76 -17.48
CA LEU A 320 -13.84 -4.05 -16.21
C LEU A 320 -12.70 -3.02 -16.25
N PHE A 321 -11.62 -3.29 -16.97
CA PHE A 321 -10.54 -2.30 -17.11
C PHE A 321 -11.00 -1.02 -17.80
N GLU A 322 -11.86 -1.10 -18.81
CA GLU A 322 -12.36 0.07 -19.54
C GLU A 322 -13.20 0.99 -18.65
N THR A 323 -13.97 0.43 -17.72
CA THR A 323 -14.71 1.23 -16.73
C THR A 323 -13.79 1.80 -15.65
N LEU A 324 -12.79 1.05 -15.22
CA LEU A 324 -11.86 1.48 -14.17
C LEU A 324 -10.83 2.52 -14.66
N ILE A 325 -10.45 2.50 -15.93
CA ILE A 325 -9.44 3.43 -16.47
C ILE A 325 -10.03 4.84 -16.70
N ALA A 326 -11.35 4.98 -16.83
CA ALA A 326 -12.00 6.25 -17.12
C ALA A 326 -11.85 7.27 -15.98
N GLU A 327 -12.03 6.83 -14.73
CA GLU A 327 -12.03 7.71 -13.56
C GLU A 327 -10.72 7.66 -12.77
N HIS A 328 -10.27 8.80 -12.25
CA HIS A 328 -9.00 8.87 -11.50
C HIS A 328 -8.99 8.05 -10.22
N TRP A 329 -10.08 8.10 -9.46
CA TRP A 329 -10.19 7.36 -8.22
C TRP A 329 -10.12 5.85 -8.47
N SER A 330 -10.70 5.35 -9.58
CA SER A 330 -10.71 3.94 -9.92
C SER A 330 -9.36 3.49 -10.47
N ARG A 331 -8.64 4.33 -11.22
CA ARG A 331 -7.24 4.09 -11.59
C ARG A 331 -6.34 3.96 -10.36
N THR A 332 -6.54 4.84 -9.39
CA THR A 332 -5.80 4.85 -8.12
C THR A 332 -6.14 3.62 -7.28
N ALA A 333 -7.42 3.27 -7.19
CA ALA A 333 -7.89 2.07 -6.49
C ALA A 333 -7.37 0.79 -7.16
N LEU A 334 -7.39 0.71 -8.49
CA LEU A 334 -6.83 -0.40 -9.25
C LEU A 334 -5.34 -0.58 -8.93
N SER A 335 -4.57 0.51 -8.92
CA SER A 335 -3.14 0.52 -8.56
C SER A 335 -2.90 0.00 -7.13
N ALA A 336 -3.76 0.38 -6.18
CA ALA A 336 -3.68 -0.11 -4.81
C ALA A 336 -4.05 -1.59 -4.69
N VAL A 337 -5.12 -2.02 -5.36
CA VAL A 337 -5.57 -3.42 -5.36
C VAL A 337 -4.50 -4.34 -5.94
N VAL A 338 -3.88 -3.97 -7.06
CA VAL A 338 -2.86 -4.81 -7.70
C VAL A 338 -1.59 -4.86 -6.86
N LEU A 339 -1.20 -3.76 -6.21
CA LEU A 339 -0.10 -3.75 -5.25
C LEU A 339 -0.38 -4.69 -4.05
N VAL A 340 -1.61 -4.68 -3.53
CA VAL A 340 -2.02 -5.56 -2.43
C VAL A 340 -2.04 -7.03 -2.85
N ILE A 341 -2.59 -7.36 -4.02
CA ILE A 341 -2.60 -8.71 -4.57
C ILE A 341 -1.17 -9.23 -4.76
N GLY A 342 -0.31 -8.42 -5.38
CA GLY A 342 1.10 -8.75 -5.57
C GLY A 342 1.85 -8.96 -4.27
N TYR A 343 1.65 -8.06 -3.29
CA TYR A 343 2.24 -8.19 -1.95
C TYR A 343 1.78 -9.47 -1.27
N GLN A 344 0.48 -9.78 -1.35
CA GLN A 344 -0.09 -10.99 -0.75
C GLN A 344 0.49 -12.25 -1.39
N PHE A 345 0.62 -12.30 -2.72
CA PHE A 345 1.25 -13.43 -3.42
C PHE A 345 2.72 -13.59 -3.02
N CYS A 346 3.50 -12.51 -3.08
CA CYS A 346 4.91 -12.51 -2.71
C CYS A 346 5.11 -12.89 -1.23
N TRP A 347 4.21 -12.48 -0.34
CA TRP A 347 4.24 -12.83 1.08
C TRP A 347 4.05 -14.33 1.30
N VAL A 348 3.13 -14.97 0.57
CA VAL A 348 2.90 -16.43 0.68
C VAL A 348 4.07 -17.22 0.11
N VAL A 349 4.63 -16.76 -1.01
CA VAL A 349 5.68 -17.47 -1.74
C VAL A 349 7.07 -17.19 -1.16
N VAL A 350 7.53 -15.95 -1.18
CA VAL A 350 8.92 -15.55 -0.89
C VAL A 350 9.06 -14.91 0.51
N GLY A 351 7.93 -14.70 1.21
CA GLY A 351 7.82 -14.04 2.50
C GLY A 351 8.88 -14.39 3.54
N ALA A 352 9.59 -13.35 4.00
CA ALA A 352 10.44 -13.41 5.18
C ALA A 352 9.64 -13.27 6.49
N ASP A 353 8.48 -12.61 6.43
CA ASP A 353 7.57 -12.48 7.56
C ASP A 353 6.87 -13.80 7.91
N ALA A 354 6.50 -13.95 9.18
CA ALA A 354 5.76 -15.12 9.61
C ALA A 354 4.34 -15.11 9.03
N ALA A 355 4.04 -16.14 8.22
CA ALA A 355 2.70 -16.45 7.77
C ALA A 355 2.07 -17.52 8.67
N PRO A 356 0.76 -17.43 8.97
CA PRO A 356 0.05 -18.46 9.74
C PRO A 356 0.08 -19.85 9.07
N ARG A 357 0.20 -19.87 7.74
CA ARG A 357 0.41 -21.08 6.94
C ARG A 357 1.73 -20.94 6.20
N ARG A 358 2.72 -21.77 6.55
CA ARG A 358 4.00 -21.82 5.85
C ARG A 358 4.06 -23.07 5.00
N LEU A 359 4.17 -22.88 3.69
CA LEU A 359 4.50 -23.97 2.78
C LEU A 359 5.98 -24.34 2.91
N PRO A 360 6.34 -25.64 2.76
CA PRO A 360 7.71 -26.06 2.49
C PRO A 360 8.27 -25.36 1.25
N HIS A 361 9.60 -25.26 1.15
CA HIS A 361 10.29 -24.59 0.04
C HIS A 361 9.85 -25.12 -1.34
N LEU A 362 9.78 -26.44 -1.50
CA LEU A 362 9.28 -27.07 -2.73
C LEU A 362 7.82 -26.73 -3.03
N GLY A 363 6.97 -26.61 -2.00
CA GLY A 363 5.58 -26.20 -2.17
C GLY A 363 5.46 -24.76 -2.67
N ARG A 364 6.30 -23.84 -2.16
CA ARG A 364 6.36 -22.45 -2.65
C ARG A 364 6.81 -22.39 -4.10
N LEU A 365 7.82 -23.18 -4.45
CA LEU A 365 8.31 -23.28 -5.83
C LEU A 365 7.22 -23.83 -6.77
N GLY A 366 6.49 -24.85 -6.35
CA GLY A 366 5.35 -25.40 -7.08
C GLY A 366 4.25 -24.36 -7.34
N VAL A 367 3.95 -23.47 -6.39
CA VAL A 367 2.98 -22.37 -6.59
C VAL A 367 3.45 -21.38 -7.65
N VAL A 368 4.73 -21.01 -7.65
CA VAL A 368 5.31 -20.13 -8.68
C VAL A 368 5.20 -20.76 -10.07
N PHE A 369 5.59 -22.03 -10.19
CA PHE A 369 5.47 -22.77 -11.45
C PHE A 369 4.02 -22.94 -11.89
N ALA A 370 3.08 -23.13 -10.97
CA ALA A 370 1.67 -23.26 -11.31
C ALA A 370 1.09 -21.96 -11.89
N VAL A 371 1.52 -20.80 -11.41
CA VAL A 371 1.04 -19.48 -11.86
C VAL A 371 1.67 -19.03 -13.18
N MET A 372 2.91 -19.45 -13.45
CA MET A 372 3.70 -19.01 -14.61
C MET A 372 2.98 -19.22 -15.96
N PRO A 373 2.41 -20.40 -16.29
CA PRO A 373 1.68 -20.59 -17.54
C PRO A 373 0.50 -19.62 -17.72
N PHE A 374 -0.22 -19.28 -16.65
CA PHE A 374 -1.34 -18.34 -16.74
C PHE A 374 -0.88 -16.93 -17.11
N HIS A 375 0.30 -16.51 -16.66
CA HIS A 375 0.88 -15.23 -17.06
C HIS A 375 1.26 -15.21 -18.54
N VAL A 376 1.93 -16.27 -19.01
CA VAL A 376 2.31 -16.40 -20.43
C VAL A 376 1.07 -16.40 -21.32
N VAL A 377 0.04 -17.19 -20.96
CA VAL A 377 -1.22 -17.25 -21.70
C VAL A 377 -1.91 -15.88 -21.71
N PHE A 378 -1.97 -15.18 -20.58
CA PHE A 378 -2.53 -13.84 -20.51
C PHE A 378 -1.81 -12.86 -21.46
N ALA A 379 -0.47 -12.85 -21.46
CA ALA A 379 0.32 -11.99 -22.32
C ALA A 379 0.07 -12.31 -23.81
N ILE A 380 0.03 -13.60 -24.18
CA ILE A 380 -0.27 -14.03 -25.55
C ILE A 380 -1.68 -13.59 -25.97
N LEU A 381 -2.68 -13.75 -25.10
CA LEU A 381 -4.04 -13.28 -25.38
C LEU A 381 -4.06 -11.78 -25.66
N LEU A 382 -3.31 -10.98 -24.90
CA LEU A 382 -3.21 -9.54 -25.11
C LEU A 382 -2.54 -9.17 -26.45
N ILE A 383 -1.47 -9.88 -26.82
CA ILE A 383 -0.73 -9.68 -28.09
C ILE A 383 -1.61 -10.06 -29.30
N THR A 384 -2.35 -11.16 -29.19
CA THR A 384 -3.09 -11.76 -30.30
C THR A 384 -4.51 -11.20 -30.46
N ARG A 385 -5.05 -10.54 -29.44
CA ARG A 385 -6.39 -9.94 -29.50
C ARG A 385 -6.46 -8.93 -30.66
N PRO A 386 -7.46 -9.04 -31.56
CA PRO A 386 -7.57 -8.18 -32.73
C PRO A 386 -8.08 -6.77 -32.41
N THR A 387 -8.64 -6.58 -31.21
CA THR A 387 -9.16 -5.31 -30.74
C THR A 387 -8.33 -4.78 -29.56
N ALA A 388 -8.12 -3.47 -29.54
CA ALA A 388 -7.46 -2.81 -28.42
C ALA A 388 -8.39 -2.80 -27.20
N VAL A 389 -7.81 -3.10 -26.04
CA VAL A 389 -8.44 -3.03 -24.72
C VAL A 389 -8.71 -1.56 -24.40
N ALA A 390 -9.93 -1.27 -23.95
CA ALA A 390 -10.38 0.09 -23.65
C ALA A 390 -10.21 1.07 -24.84
N ALA A 391 -10.44 0.58 -26.06
CA ALA A 391 -10.27 1.38 -27.29
C ALA A 391 -11.09 2.67 -27.27
N ALA A 392 -12.31 2.66 -26.72
CA ALA A 392 -13.16 3.84 -26.66
C ALA A 392 -12.57 4.92 -25.74
N HIS A 393 -12.04 4.52 -24.59
CA HIS A 393 -11.33 5.43 -23.66
C HIS A 393 -10.13 6.09 -24.34
N TYR A 394 -9.22 5.29 -24.90
CA TYR A 394 -8.00 5.84 -25.51
C TYR A 394 -8.29 6.70 -26.75
N ALA A 395 -9.29 6.35 -27.54
CA ALA A 395 -9.73 7.17 -28.67
C ALA A 395 -10.34 8.52 -28.22
N ALA A 396 -11.13 8.52 -27.14
CA ALA A 396 -11.79 9.71 -26.62
C ALA A 396 -10.81 10.77 -26.08
N LEU A 397 -9.58 10.38 -25.72
CA LEU A 397 -8.56 11.31 -25.26
C LEU A 397 -8.13 12.31 -26.34
N GLY A 398 -8.26 11.97 -27.63
CA GLY A 398 -7.91 12.89 -28.73
C GLY A 398 -6.47 13.41 -28.64
N LEU A 399 -5.50 12.49 -28.44
CA LEU A 399 -4.10 12.84 -28.25
C LEU A 399 -3.56 13.69 -29.42
N PRO A 400 -2.71 14.70 -29.16
CA PRO A 400 -2.16 15.57 -30.21
C PRO A 400 -1.08 14.90 -31.07
N TRP A 401 -0.75 13.64 -30.78
CA TRP A 401 0.21 12.81 -31.48
C TRP A 401 -0.44 11.46 -31.81
N SER A 402 0.02 10.84 -32.89
CA SER A 402 -0.53 9.57 -33.37
C SER A 402 -0.12 8.41 -32.46
N LEU A 403 -1.09 7.61 -32.02
CA LEU A 403 -0.88 6.35 -31.31
C LEU A 403 -1.65 5.23 -32.00
N ASP A 404 -0.95 4.20 -32.47
CA ASP A 404 -1.58 2.95 -32.88
C ASP A 404 -1.90 2.13 -31.64
N LEU A 405 -3.18 2.09 -31.25
CA LEU A 405 -3.66 1.41 -30.05
C LEU A 405 -3.37 -0.10 -30.07
N LEU A 406 -3.40 -0.73 -31.25
CA LEU A 406 -3.16 -2.17 -31.35
C LEU A 406 -1.68 -2.48 -31.26
N ALA A 407 -0.82 -1.65 -31.87
CA ALA A 407 0.63 -1.77 -31.71
C ALA A 407 1.05 -1.53 -30.24
N ASP A 408 0.47 -0.52 -29.59
CA ASP A 408 0.75 -0.22 -28.18
C ASP A 408 0.30 -1.36 -27.25
N GLN A 409 -0.86 -1.98 -27.52
CA GLN A 409 -1.30 -3.17 -26.79
C GLN A 409 -0.37 -4.36 -26.98
N ARG A 410 0.11 -4.60 -28.19
CA ARG A 410 1.06 -5.69 -28.46
C ARG A 410 2.37 -5.47 -27.70
N LEU A 411 2.87 -4.24 -27.69
CA LEU A 411 4.03 -3.86 -26.89
C LEU A 411 3.77 -4.11 -25.40
N ALA A 412 2.61 -3.71 -24.88
CA ALA A 412 2.21 -3.97 -23.50
C ALA A 412 2.21 -5.48 -23.18
N GLY A 413 1.69 -6.31 -24.08
CA GLY A 413 1.71 -7.76 -23.95
C GLY A 413 3.13 -8.32 -23.88
N VAL A 414 4.03 -7.90 -24.77
CA VAL A 414 5.45 -8.28 -24.73
C VAL A 414 6.13 -7.83 -23.43
N LEU A 415 5.89 -6.59 -23.00
CA LEU A 415 6.43 -6.07 -21.74
C LEU A 415 5.92 -6.88 -20.54
N SER A 416 4.63 -7.22 -20.51
CA SER A 416 4.06 -8.05 -19.44
C SER A 416 4.70 -9.43 -19.36
N LEU A 417 5.03 -10.02 -20.52
CA LEU A 417 5.74 -11.30 -20.59
C LEU A 417 7.16 -11.17 -20.03
N VAL A 418 7.96 -10.21 -20.52
CA VAL A 418 9.36 -10.03 -20.11
C VAL A 418 9.48 -9.68 -18.63
N LEU A 419 8.70 -8.71 -18.15
CA LEU A 419 8.73 -8.30 -16.74
C LEU A 419 8.18 -9.40 -15.82
N GLY A 420 7.15 -10.12 -16.27
CA GLY A 420 6.57 -11.25 -15.55
C GLY A 420 7.55 -12.39 -15.34
N GLU A 421 8.21 -12.83 -16.41
CA GLU A 421 9.21 -13.90 -16.32
C GLU A 421 10.43 -13.47 -15.51
N LEU A 422 10.92 -12.24 -15.67
CA LEU A 422 12.02 -11.71 -14.87
C LEU A 422 11.71 -11.78 -13.37
N MET A 423 10.49 -11.40 -12.98
CA MET A 423 10.04 -11.50 -11.60
C MET A 423 9.99 -12.95 -11.12
N LEU A 424 9.34 -13.85 -11.88
CA LEU A 424 9.15 -15.24 -11.47
C LEU A 424 10.49 -15.95 -11.32
N VAL A 425 11.42 -15.74 -12.25
CA VAL A 425 12.80 -16.24 -12.16
C VAL A 425 13.51 -15.66 -10.95
N THR A 426 13.39 -14.36 -10.68
CA THR A 426 13.98 -13.74 -9.48
C THR A 426 13.42 -14.37 -8.20
N ALA A 427 12.11 -14.58 -8.12
CA ALA A 427 11.46 -15.24 -6.99
C ALA A 427 11.96 -16.69 -6.82
N GLN A 428 12.12 -17.45 -7.91
CA GLN A 428 12.69 -18.79 -7.89
C GLN A 428 14.13 -18.79 -7.37
N VAL A 429 15.00 -17.89 -7.86
CA VAL A 429 16.37 -17.74 -7.37
C VAL A 429 16.39 -17.44 -5.87
N VAL A 430 15.54 -16.50 -5.41
CA VAL A 430 15.44 -16.19 -3.99
C VAL A 430 14.99 -17.40 -3.18
N LEU A 431 14.01 -18.16 -3.65
CA LEU A 431 13.55 -19.39 -2.99
C LEU A 431 14.64 -20.45 -2.92
N LEU A 432 15.39 -20.67 -4.00
CA LEU A 432 16.50 -21.61 -4.04
C LEU A 432 17.60 -21.21 -3.06
N VAL A 433 17.95 -19.92 -3.01
CA VAL A 433 18.91 -19.41 -2.02
C VAL A 433 18.39 -19.57 -0.58
N GLN A 434 17.10 -19.32 -0.34
CA GLN A 434 16.48 -19.53 0.97
C GLN A 434 16.47 -21.01 1.37
N TRP A 435 16.24 -21.90 0.42
CA TRP A 435 16.26 -23.35 0.63
C TRP A 435 17.67 -23.84 0.93
N HIS A 436 18.65 -23.51 0.08
CA HIS A 436 20.04 -23.90 0.27
C HIS A 436 20.60 -23.43 1.62
N ARG A 437 20.31 -22.18 2.02
CA ARG A 437 20.71 -21.67 3.35
C ARG A 437 20.04 -22.41 4.51
N HIS A 438 18.79 -22.83 4.34
CA HIS A 438 18.09 -23.61 5.37
C HIS A 438 18.74 -24.99 5.53
N ASP A 439 19.03 -25.66 4.43
CA ASP A 439 19.61 -27.01 4.46
C ASP A 439 21.03 -26.99 5.05
N GLN A 440 21.87 -26.03 4.66
CA GLN A 440 23.21 -25.86 5.25
C GLN A 440 23.17 -25.63 6.77
N LEU A 441 22.20 -24.83 7.25
CA LEU A 441 21.99 -24.62 8.70
C LEU A 441 21.47 -25.88 9.40
N ALA A 442 20.67 -26.69 8.73
CA ALA A 442 20.17 -27.95 9.27
C ALA A 442 21.29 -29.00 9.35
N GLU A 443 22.11 -29.11 8.30
CA GLU A 443 23.30 -29.97 8.25
C GLU A 443 24.32 -29.59 9.33
N PHE A 444 24.69 -28.31 9.45
CA PHE A 444 25.58 -27.83 10.52
C PHE A 444 25.09 -28.21 11.92
N ARG A 445 23.79 -28.05 12.20
CA ARG A 445 23.22 -28.42 13.52
C ARG A 445 23.16 -29.93 13.75
N ALA A 446 23.06 -30.71 12.68
CA ALA A 446 22.94 -32.16 12.72
C ALA A 446 24.31 -32.84 12.75
N ASP A 447 25.40 -32.17 12.37
CA ASP A 447 26.74 -32.74 12.33
C ASP A 447 27.24 -33.11 13.75
N PRO A 448 27.44 -34.40 14.06
CA PRO A 448 27.98 -34.85 15.34
C PRO A 448 29.48 -34.58 15.49
N ALA A 449 30.21 -34.43 14.37
CA ALA A 449 31.66 -34.26 14.33
C ALA A 449 32.11 -32.80 14.41
N ASP A 450 31.20 -31.85 14.21
CA ASP A 450 31.46 -30.43 14.38
C ASP A 450 31.40 -30.05 15.87
N GLU A 451 32.57 -29.72 16.45
CA GLU A 451 32.72 -29.35 17.87
C GLU A 451 31.86 -28.14 18.25
N ASP A 452 31.67 -27.17 17.35
CA ASP A 452 30.84 -25.99 17.60
C ASP A 452 29.34 -26.36 17.61
N ALA A 453 28.92 -27.28 16.73
CA ALA A 453 27.56 -27.82 16.74
C ALA A 453 27.27 -28.65 18.00
N ALA A 454 28.26 -29.42 18.47
CA ALA A 454 28.17 -30.17 19.73
C ALA A 454 28.05 -29.23 20.94
N ALA A 455 28.86 -28.17 21.01
CA ALA A 455 28.78 -27.15 22.04
C ALA A 455 27.43 -26.42 22.02
N HIS A 456 26.88 -26.14 20.83
CA HIS A 456 25.55 -25.54 20.70
C HIS A 456 24.42 -26.45 21.21
N ARG A 457 24.48 -27.76 20.92
CA ARG A 457 23.51 -28.74 21.42
C ARG A 457 23.54 -28.84 22.96
N ASP A 458 24.74 -28.92 23.55
CA ASP A 458 24.89 -29.00 25.01
C ASP A 458 24.41 -27.73 25.73
N LEU A 459 24.65 -26.54 25.15
CA LEU A 459 24.09 -25.28 25.64
C LEU A 459 22.55 -25.30 25.63
N LEU A 460 21.94 -25.75 24.54
CA LEU A 460 20.47 -25.82 24.43
C LEU A 460 19.87 -26.82 25.43
N ASP A 461 20.53 -27.96 25.64
CA ASP A 461 20.09 -28.95 26.62
C ASP A 461 20.28 -28.46 28.06
N THR A 462 21.32 -27.67 28.32
CA THR A 462 21.51 -26.98 29.61
C THR A 462 20.39 -25.97 29.88
N LEU A 463 20.02 -25.16 28.88
CA LEU A 463 18.92 -24.18 28.97
C LEU A 463 17.53 -24.83 29.09
N ARG A 464 17.34 -26.02 28.50
CA ARG A 464 16.12 -26.82 28.69
C ARG A 464 16.05 -27.36 30.11
N ARG A 465 17.14 -27.94 30.60
CA ARG A 465 17.25 -28.47 31.98
C ARG A 465 17.04 -27.38 33.02
N SER A 466 17.53 -26.16 32.78
CA SER A 466 17.33 -25.02 33.69
C SER A 466 15.90 -24.47 33.68
N ARG A 467 15.11 -24.71 32.62
CA ARG A 467 13.68 -24.33 32.54
C ARG A 467 12.72 -25.37 33.12
N THR A 468 13.16 -26.61 33.26
CA THR A 468 12.32 -27.72 33.76
C THR A 468 12.54 -28.04 35.23
N ARG A 469 13.40 -27.30 35.96
CA ARG A 469 13.43 -27.38 37.42
C ARG A 469 12.21 -26.65 37.97
N PRO A 470 11.28 -27.35 38.65
CA PRO A 470 10.33 -26.69 39.52
C PRO A 470 11.10 -26.23 40.76
N ASP A 471 11.05 -24.94 41.07
CA ASP A 471 11.33 -24.44 42.42
C ASP A 471 10.19 -24.83 43.37
#